data_AF-A0A0A2MKG5-F1
#
_entry.id   AF-A0A0A2MKG5-F1
#
_cell.length_a   1.000
_cell.length_b   1.000
_cell.length_c   1.000
_cell.angle_alpha   90.00
_cell.angle_beta   90.00
_cell.angle_gamma   90.00
#
_symmetry.space_group_name_H-M   'P 1'
#
loop_
_entity.id
_entity.type
_entity.pdbx_description
1 polymer ?
#
loop_
_entity_poly.entity_id
_entity_poly.type
_entity_poly.pdbx_seq_one_letter_code
_entity_poly.pdbx_strand_id
1 'polypeptide(L)'
;MKHHYFIVLELPGESNLKLTEGQAVPRDFWENAAATVSQGSAKIICRRQDTGVSEDLRKHARKIKQFTTYILVSMRFNRKPAKTGKALNKELSACISTAASGMVLENDPAYRLITLEAA
;
A
#
# COMPACT_ATOMS: atom_id res chain seq x y z
N MET A 1 -15.93 13.66 12.74
CA MET A 1 -16.29 12.42 12.01
C MET A 1 -15.01 11.78 11.51
N LYS A 2 -14.83 10.46 11.70
CA LYS A 2 -13.69 9.73 11.15
C LYS A 2 -13.95 9.46 9.67
N HIS A 3 -12.98 9.76 8.82
CA HIS A 3 -13.07 9.51 7.38
C HIS A 3 -12.27 8.26 7.04
N HIS A 4 -12.94 7.23 6.54
CA HIS A 4 -12.30 6.00 6.08
C HIS A 4 -11.79 6.18 4.65
N TYR A 5 -10.56 5.76 4.40
CA TYR A 5 -9.94 5.79 3.08
C TYR A 5 -9.25 4.47 2.76
N PHE A 6 -9.31 4.10 1.48
CA PHE A 6 -8.48 3.10 0.83
C PHE A 6 -7.39 3.84 0.06
N ILE A 7 -6.13 3.49 0.33
CA ILE A 7 -4.94 4.11 -0.27
C ILE A 7 -4.10 3.01 -0.89
N VAL A 8 -3.73 3.17 -2.16
CA VAL A 8 -2.79 2.26 -2.83
C VAL A 8 -1.43 2.93 -2.95
N LEU A 9 -0.42 2.25 -2.45
CA LEU A 9 0.98 2.64 -2.52
C LEU A 9 1.71 1.75 -3.50
N GLU A 10 2.52 2.33 -4.35
CA GLU A 10 3.50 1.65 -5.19
C GLU A 10 4.85 1.71 -4.48
N LEU A 11 5.45 0.54 -4.23
CA LEU A 11 6.80 0.43 -3.70
C LEU A 11 7.82 0.35 -4.84
N PRO A 12 8.94 1.09 -4.77
CA PRO A 12 10.00 0.99 -5.74
C PRO A 12 10.78 -0.32 -5.57
N GLY A 13 10.95 -1.07 -6.66
CA GLY A 13 12.05 -2.01 -6.83
C GLY A 13 12.05 -3.29 -5.99
N GLU A 14 10.97 -3.66 -5.31
CA GLU A 14 10.92 -4.92 -4.55
C GLU A 14 10.81 -6.12 -5.48
N SER A 15 11.96 -6.61 -5.92
CA SER A 15 12.05 -7.51 -7.07
C SER A 15 12.01 -9.00 -6.74
N ASN A 16 11.93 -9.44 -5.48
CA ASN A 16 12.21 -10.87 -5.20
C ASN A 16 11.55 -11.51 -3.97
N LEU A 17 10.54 -10.90 -3.37
CA LEU A 17 9.72 -11.65 -2.42
C LEU A 17 8.88 -12.64 -3.21
N LYS A 18 9.19 -13.94 -3.13
CA LYS A 18 8.39 -15.02 -3.71
C LYS A 18 7.18 -15.33 -2.81
N LEU A 19 6.33 -14.33 -2.62
CA LEU A 19 5.07 -14.49 -1.90
C LEU A 19 3.99 -14.92 -2.89
N THR A 20 3.19 -15.89 -2.50
CA THR A 20 2.02 -16.37 -3.25
C THR A 20 0.74 -15.82 -2.64
N GLU A 21 -0.33 -15.83 -3.42
CA GLU A 21 -1.65 -15.38 -2.97
C GLU A 21 -2.08 -16.11 -1.69
N GLY A 22 -2.66 -15.39 -0.74
CA GLY A 22 -3.08 -15.93 0.56
C GLY A 22 -1.94 -16.10 1.58
N GLN A 23 -0.67 -15.94 1.20
CA GLN A 23 0.42 -16.01 2.18
C GLN A 23 0.51 -14.77 3.05
N ALA A 24 0.82 -15.00 4.32
CA ALA A 24 1.20 -13.95 5.25
C ALA A 24 2.51 -13.30 4.79
N VAL A 25 2.55 -11.97 4.87
CA VAL A 25 3.71 -11.19 4.47
C VAL A 25 4.68 -11.07 5.66
N PRO A 26 5.98 -11.37 5.48
CA PRO A 26 6.95 -11.37 6.58
C PRO A 26 7.13 -9.99 7.20
N ARG A 27 7.53 -9.95 8.46
CA ARG A 27 7.75 -8.71 9.21
C ARG A 27 8.73 -7.76 8.54
N ASP A 28 9.85 -8.27 8.02
CA ASP A 28 10.89 -7.47 7.38
C ASP A 28 10.37 -6.68 6.16
N PHE A 29 9.37 -7.22 5.45
CA PHE A 29 8.71 -6.49 4.37
C PHE A 29 8.00 -5.23 4.91
N TRP A 30 7.26 -5.36 6.02
CA TRP A 30 6.53 -4.22 6.60
C TRP A 30 7.49 -3.14 7.10
N GLU A 31 8.61 -3.54 7.68
CA GLU A 31 9.66 -2.62 8.12
C GLU A 31 10.28 -1.86 6.93
N ASN A 32 10.58 -2.56 5.84
CA ASN A 32 11.10 -1.96 4.60
C ASN A 32 10.06 -1.07 3.91
N ALA A 33 8.81 -1.48 3.85
CA ALA A 33 7.71 -0.72 3.27
C ALA A 33 7.47 0.57 4.08
N ALA A 34 7.44 0.48 5.41
CA ALA A 34 7.28 1.64 6.29
C ALA A 34 8.45 2.64 6.12
N ALA A 35 9.69 2.14 6.03
CA ALA A 35 10.87 2.97 5.78
C ALA A 35 10.77 3.69 4.43
N THR A 36 10.48 2.94 3.36
CA THR A 36 10.29 3.47 1.99
C THR A 36 9.23 4.57 1.93
N VAL A 37 8.09 4.37 2.59
CA VAL A 37 7.02 5.36 2.67
C VAL A 37 7.47 6.60 3.45
N SER A 38 8.15 6.42 4.59
CA SER A 38 8.65 7.54 5.40
C SER A 38 9.63 8.44 4.65
N GLN A 39 10.47 7.84 3.80
CA GLN A 39 11.44 8.54 2.96
C GLN A 39 10.80 9.25 1.76
N GLY A 40 9.52 8.95 1.48
CA GLY A 40 8.78 9.51 0.35
C GLY A 40 9.12 8.87 -0.99
N SER A 41 9.76 7.70 -0.96
CA SER A 41 10.11 6.93 -2.15
C SER A 41 8.94 6.09 -2.67
N ALA A 42 7.96 5.80 -1.82
CA ALA A 42 6.70 5.18 -2.24
C ALA A 42 5.80 6.19 -2.95
N LYS A 43 5.13 5.75 -4.01
CA LYS A 43 4.20 6.59 -4.78
C LYS A 43 2.76 6.26 -4.43
N ILE A 44 1.97 7.27 -4.08
CA ILE A 44 0.52 7.11 -3.87
C ILE A 44 -0.14 7.05 -5.25
N ILE A 45 -0.75 5.91 -5.59
CA ILE A 45 -1.42 5.70 -6.87
C ILE A 45 -2.83 6.24 -6.83
N CYS A 46 -3.57 5.89 -5.79
CA CYS A 46 -4.93 6.35 -5.59
C CYS A 46 -5.27 6.43 -4.11
N ARG A 47 -6.27 7.26 -3.81
CA ARG A 47 -6.85 7.45 -2.49
C ARG A 47 -8.34 7.71 -2.63
N ARG A 48 -9.17 6.81 -2.11
CA ARG A 48 -10.63 6.87 -2.23
C ARG A 48 -11.31 6.54 -0.91
N GLN A 49 -12.57 6.93 -0.77
CA GLN A 49 -13.42 6.57 0.38
C GLN A 49 -14.37 5.41 0.03
N ASP A 50 -14.25 4.86 -1.17
CA ASP A 50 -15.07 3.80 -1.72
C ASP A 50 -14.18 2.68 -2.28
N THR A 51 -14.81 1.59 -2.70
CA THR A 51 -14.14 0.43 -3.29
C THR A 51 -13.67 0.66 -4.73
N GLY A 52 -13.89 1.85 -5.30
CA GLY A 52 -13.45 2.23 -6.64
C GLY A 52 -11.92 2.31 -6.80
N VAL A 53 -11.19 2.07 -5.71
CA VAL A 53 -9.74 1.99 -5.62
C VAL A 53 -9.17 0.89 -6.54
N SER A 54 -9.92 -0.20 -6.73
CA SER A 54 -9.52 -1.34 -7.55
C SER A 54 -9.51 -1.01 -9.05
N GLU A 55 -10.46 -0.19 -9.52
CA GLU A 55 -10.51 0.28 -10.92
C GLU A 55 -9.32 1.19 -11.23
N ASP A 56 -8.95 2.07 -10.30
CA ASP A 56 -7.81 2.96 -10.46
C ASP A 56 -6.50 2.19 -10.46
N LEU A 57 -6.37 1.19 -9.58
CA LEU A 57 -5.24 0.26 -9.60
C LEU A 57 -5.16 -0.48 -10.95
N ARG A 58 -6.25 -1.11 -11.43
CA ARG A 58 -6.27 -1.81 -12.72
C ARG A 58 -5.87 -0.90 -13.89
N LYS A 59 -6.34 0.36 -13.90
CA LYS A 59 -5.94 1.34 -14.93
C LYS A 59 -4.46 1.71 -14.85
N HIS A 60 -3.90 1.78 -13.65
CA HIS A 60 -2.49 2.10 -13.43
C HIS A 60 -1.59 0.90 -13.75
N ALA A 61 -1.94 -0.30 -13.29
CA ALA A 61 -1.22 -1.55 -13.52
C ALA A 61 -1.04 -1.85 -15.02
N ARG A 62 -2.01 -1.50 -15.87
CA ARG A 62 -1.88 -1.64 -17.35
C ARG A 62 -0.75 -0.82 -17.97
N LYS A 63 -0.16 0.13 -17.23
CA LYS A 63 0.89 1.04 -17.73
C LYS A 63 2.28 0.68 -17.21
N ILE A 64 2.40 -0.25 -16.27
CA ILE A 64 3.70 -0.64 -15.72
C ILE A 64 4.49 -1.45 -16.76
N LYS A 65 5.80 -1.27 -16.77
CA LYS A 65 6.73 -1.97 -17.68
C LYS A 65 7.59 -3.00 -16.95
N GLN A 66 7.50 -3.02 -15.63
CA GLN A 66 8.29 -3.89 -14.75
C GLN A 66 7.39 -4.38 -13.63
N PHE A 67 7.75 -5.54 -13.06
CA PHE A 67 7.05 -6.07 -11.91
C PHE A 67 6.99 -5.02 -10.80
N THR A 68 5.79 -4.83 -10.24
CA THR A 68 5.55 -3.77 -9.26
C THR A 68 4.79 -4.30 -8.05
N THR A 69 5.22 -3.94 -6.85
CA THR A 69 4.52 -4.27 -5.60
C THR A 69 3.64 -3.11 -5.17
N TYR A 70 2.36 -3.42 -4.93
CA TYR A 70 1.38 -2.49 -4.40
C TYR A 70 0.96 -2.88 -2.98
N ILE A 71 0.77 -1.87 -2.12
CA ILE A 71 0.16 -2.04 -0.80
C ILE A 71 -1.18 -1.30 -0.78
N LEU A 72 -2.25 -2.03 -0.47
CA LEU A 72 -3.56 -1.49 -0.14
C LEU A 72 -3.66 -1.24 1.37
N VAL A 73 -3.70 0.03 1.73
CA VAL A 73 -3.88 0.52 3.10
C VAL A 73 -5.34 0.93 3.28
N SER A 74 -6.00 0.34 4.28
CA SER A 74 -7.34 0.74 4.74
C SER A 74 -7.20 1.44 6.07
N MET A 75 -7.39 2.77 6.11
CA MET A 75 -7.16 3.53 7.35
C MET A 75 -8.19 4.65 7.58
N ARG A 76 -8.44 4.95 8.86
CA ARG A 76 -9.37 6.01 9.28
C ARG A 76 -8.59 7.23 9.72
N PHE A 77 -8.91 8.37 9.12
CA PHE A 77 -8.35 9.66 9.52
C PHE A 77 -9.34 10.45 10.37
N ASN A 78 -8.84 11.09 11.43
CA ASN A 78 -9.66 11.98 12.27
C ASN A 78 -9.98 13.32 11.60
N ARG A 79 -9.20 13.68 10.57
CA ARG A 79 -9.35 14.89 9.75
C ARG A 79 -9.16 14.51 8.29
N LYS A 80 -9.58 15.34 7.34
CA LYS A 80 -9.26 15.08 5.93
C LYS A 80 -7.74 15.02 5.77
N PRO A 81 -7.17 13.90 5.29
CA PRO A 81 -5.73 13.77 5.14
C PRO A 81 -5.21 14.82 4.17
N ALA A 82 -4.01 15.36 4.44
CA ALA A 82 -3.32 16.26 3.53
C ALA A 82 -3.30 15.66 2.11
N LYS A 83 -3.50 16.48 1.07
CA LYS A 83 -3.61 15.97 -0.31
C LYS A 83 -2.35 15.21 -0.75
N THR A 84 -1.19 15.69 -0.34
CA THR A 84 0.14 15.08 -0.55
C THR A 84 1.11 15.70 0.46
N GLY A 85 2.13 14.96 0.91
CA GLY A 85 3.23 15.53 1.68
C GLY A 85 3.74 14.66 2.82
N LYS A 86 4.81 15.13 3.48
CA LYS A 86 5.53 14.43 4.56
C LYS A 86 4.62 13.97 5.70
N ALA A 87 3.54 14.71 6.01
CA ALA A 87 2.59 14.34 7.05
C ALA A 87 1.81 13.05 6.73
N LEU A 88 1.28 12.95 5.51
CA LEU A 88 0.55 11.75 5.07
C LEU A 88 1.48 10.53 5.01
N ASN A 89 2.70 10.72 4.52
CA ASN A 89 3.70 9.65 4.51
C ASN A 89 4.06 9.18 5.92
N LYS A 90 4.13 10.09 6.90
CA LYS A 90 4.37 9.74 8.30
C LYS A 90 3.22 8.92 8.89
N GLU A 91 1.98 9.30 8.61
CA GLU A 91 0.79 8.55 9.05
C GLU A 91 0.70 7.17 8.40
N LEU A 92 0.98 7.07 7.09
CA LEU A 92 1.02 5.81 6.36
C LEU A 92 2.15 4.90 6.85
N SER A 93 3.36 5.45 7.02
CA SER A 93 4.50 4.71 7.53
C SER A 93 4.24 4.17 8.93
N ALA A 94 3.64 4.98 9.81
CA ALA A 94 3.24 4.52 11.14
C ALA A 94 2.18 3.42 11.08
N CYS A 95 1.17 3.55 10.21
CA CYS A 95 0.15 2.51 10.03
C CYS A 95 0.76 1.18 9.54
N ILE A 96 1.68 1.25 8.57
CA ILE A 96 2.38 0.09 8.01
C ILE A 96 3.31 -0.54 9.05
N SER A 97 4.05 0.25 9.84
CA SER A 97 4.96 -0.28 10.85
C SER A 97 4.23 -0.92 12.04
N THR A 98 2.99 -0.50 12.31
CA THR A 98 2.12 -1.12 13.32
C THR A 98 1.31 -2.30 12.80
N ALA A 99 1.37 -2.60 11.49
CA ALA A 99 0.63 -3.72 10.93
C ALA A 99 1.15 -5.02 11.54
N ALA A 100 0.27 -5.73 12.25
CA ALA A 100 0.59 -7.02 12.86
C ALA A 100 0.62 -8.14 11.81
N SER A 101 -0.21 -8.00 10.78
CA SER A 101 -0.40 -8.96 9.71
C SER A 101 -0.82 -8.25 8.43
N GLY A 102 -0.56 -8.92 7.32
CA GLY A 102 -1.17 -8.63 6.05
C GLY A 102 -0.91 -9.79 5.11
N MET A 103 -1.62 -9.80 4.00
CA MET A 103 -1.62 -10.92 3.08
C MET A 103 -1.56 -10.46 1.64
N VAL A 104 -1.06 -11.34 0.79
CA VAL A 104 -1.12 -11.14 -0.65
C VAL A 104 -2.57 -11.36 -1.11
N LEU A 105 -3.23 -10.28 -1.53
CA LEU A 105 -4.57 -10.32 -2.11
C LEU A 105 -4.56 -10.77 -3.57
N GLU A 106 -3.53 -10.37 -4.32
CA GLU A 106 -3.44 -10.65 -5.74
C GLU A 106 -1.98 -10.82 -6.13
N ASN A 107 -1.70 -11.87 -6.91
CA ASN A 107 -0.36 -12.19 -7.38
C ASN A 107 -0.38 -12.45 -8.89
N ASP A 108 -0.31 -11.36 -9.66
CA ASP A 108 -0.28 -11.34 -11.13
C ASP A 108 1.17 -11.37 -11.64
N PRO A 109 1.45 -11.84 -12.86
CA PRO A 109 2.80 -11.78 -13.45
C PRO A 109 3.40 -10.37 -13.54
N ALA A 110 2.57 -9.33 -13.65
CA ALA A 110 3.01 -7.95 -13.77
C ALA A 110 3.05 -7.21 -12.42
N TYR A 111 2.26 -7.62 -11.43
CA TYR A 111 2.25 -6.96 -10.12
C TYR A 111 1.75 -7.84 -8.99
N ARG A 112 2.01 -7.40 -7.77
CA ARG A 112 1.41 -7.97 -6.57
C ARG A 112 0.64 -6.92 -5.80
N LEU A 113 -0.52 -7.27 -5.28
CA LEU A 113 -1.27 -6.46 -4.34
C LEU A 113 -1.25 -7.12 -2.97
N ILE A 114 -0.74 -6.37 -1.98
CA ILE A 114 -0.70 -6.77 -0.59
C ILE A 114 -1.68 -5.90 0.18
N THR A 115 -2.46 -6.48 1.08
CA THR A 115 -3.27 -5.72 2.03
C THR A 115 -2.69 -5.83 3.43
N LEU A 116 -2.90 -4.79 4.22
CA LEU A 116 -2.60 -4.81 5.64
C LEU A 116 -3.88 -4.89 6.46
N GLU A 117 -3.83 -5.72 7.50
CA GLU A 117 -4.80 -5.66 8.58
C GLU A 117 -4.27 -4.64 9.59
N ALA A 118 -4.86 -3.45 9.58
CA ALA A 118 -4.56 -2.45 10.61
C ALA A 118 -5.24 -2.90 11.91
N ALA A 119 -4.46 -3.02 12.98
CA ALA A 119 -4.94 -3.32 14.32
C ALA A 119 -5.86 -2.20 14.88
#